data_AF-A0A348ZUC0-F1
#
_entry.id   AF-A0A348ZUC0-F1
#
_cell.length_a   1.000
_cell.length_b   1.000
_cell.length_c   1.000
_cell.angle_alpha   90.00
_cell.angle_beta   90.00
_cell.angle_gamma   90.00
#
_symmetry.space_group_name_H-M   'P 1'
#
loop_
_entity.id
_entity.type
_entity.pdbx_description
1 polymer ?
#
loop_
_entity_poly.entity_id
_entity_poly.type
_entity_poly.pdbx_seq_one_letter_code
_entity_poly.pdbx_strand_id
1 'polypeptide(L)'
;CDSCEGLLKPATISFGQAMPERETTEAYRRSEQCEVFIVIGSSLVVQPAAYMPMVAKRGGAKLVIINRDETSCDHLADIIVNGSAGATMAAIVEMVKQSMG
;
A
#
# COMPACT_ATOMS: atom_id res chain seq x y z
N CYS A 1 32.29 5.82 -2.11
CA CYS A 1 32.02 4.46 -2.63
C CYS A 1 33.29 3.66 -2.47
N ASP A 2 33.25 2.49 -1.82
CA ASP A 2 34.47 1.74 -1.51
C ASP A 2 35.14 1.12 -2.76
N SER A 3 34.43 1.08 -3.90
CA SER A 3 34.95 0.57 -5.17
C SER A 3 35.45 1.65 -6.14
N CYS A 4 34.99 2.90 -6.02
CA CYS A 4 35.29 3.95 -7.01
C CYS A 4 35.45 5.36 -6.44
N GLU A 5 35.47 5.52 -5.11
CA GLU A 5 35.57 6.79 -4.37
C GLU A 5 34.46 7.82 -4.64
N GLY A 6 33.50 7.50 -5.52
CA GLY A 6 32.37 8.37 -5.85
C GLY A 6 31.36 8.59 -4.71
N LEU A 7 30.48 9.58 -4.92
CA LEU A 7 29.40 9.92 -3.99
C LEU A 7 28.42 8.75 -3.85
N LEU A 8 28.01 8.48 -2.61
CA LEU A 8 26.95 7.53 -2.30
C LEU A 8 25.66 8.30 -2.05
N LYS A 9 24.59 7.87 -2.73
CA LYS A 9 23.22 8.30 -2.45
C LYS A 9 22.48 7.12 -1.81
N PRO A 10 21.63 7.34 -0.80
CA PRO A 10 20.68 6.34 -0.35
C PRO A 10 19.87 5.77 -1.52
N ALA A 11 19.61 4.47 -1.51
CA ALA A 11 18.80 3.78 -2.52
C ALA A 11 17.29 4.08 -2.35
N THR A 12 16.94 5.34 -2.10
CA THR A 12 15.56 5.83 -2.00
C THR A 12 15.16 6.54 -3.29
N ILE A 13 13.86 6.53 -3.57
CA ILE A 13 13.30 7.29 -4.69
C ILE A 13 12.91 8.67 -4.18
N SER A 14 13.53 9.71 -4.74
CA SER A 14 13.20 11.10 -4.44
C SER A 14 12.04 11.59 -5.32
N PHE A 15 11.36 12.66 -4.94
CA PHE A 15 10.37 13.30 -5.80
C PHE A 15 10.97 13.68 -7.16
N GLY A 16 10.23 13.40 -8.24
CA GLY A 16 10.68 13.61 -9.62
C GLY A 16 11.61 12.52 -10.16
N GLN A 17 12.06 11.58 -9.34
CA GLN A 17 12.82 10.42 -9.81
C GLN A 17 11.87 9.35 -10.36
N ALA A 18 12.28 8.70 -11.45
CA ALA A 18 11.55 7.56 -11.99
C ALA A 18 11.53 6.40 -10.99
N MET A 19 10.37 5.74 -10.88
CA MET A 19 10.24 4.53 -10.09
C MET A 19 10.93 3.35 -10.78
N PRO A 20 11.49 2.40 -10.02
CA PRO A 20 12.02 1.16 -10.57
C PRO A 20 10.94 0.37 -11.32
N GLU A 21 11.18 0.09 -12.61
CA GLU A 21 10.17 -0.48 -13.51
C GLU A 21 9.71 -1.88 -13.08
N ARG A 22 10.67 -2.73 -12.68
CA ARG A 22 10.42 -4.12 -12.28
C ARG A 22 9.51 -4.19 -11.05
N GLU A 23 9.85 -3.44 -10.01
CA GLU A 23 9.12 -3.39 -8.75
C GLU A 23 7.73 -2.76 -8.95
N THR A 24 7.65 -1.71 -9.77
CA THR A 24 6.38 -1.06 -10.10
C THR A 24 5.45 -2.01 -10.85
N THR A 25 5.95 -2.69 -11.89
CA THR A 25 5.18 -3.67 -12.67
C THR A 25 4.66 -4.82 -11.81
N GLU A 26 5.50 -5.36 -10.92
CA GLU A 26 5.08 -6.42 -10.00
C GLU A 26 4.02 -5.94 -9.01
N ALA A 27 4.11 -4.70 -8.51
CA ALA A 27 3.09 -4.12 -7.65
C ALA A 27 1.74 -3.98 -8.37
N TYR A 28 1.73 -3.53 -9.63
CA TYR A 28 0.52 -3.48 -10.44
C TYR A 28 -0.12 -4.87 -10.61
N ARG A 29 0.68 -5.86 -11.02
CA ARG A 29 0.21 -7.23 -11.23
C ARG A 29 -0.39 -7.83 -9.96
N ARG A 30 0.26 -7.66 -8.81
CA ARG A 30 -0.26 -8.15 -7.52
C ARG A 30 -1.53 -7.43 -7.08
N SER A 31 -1.60 -6.13 -7.33
CA SER A 31 -2.79 -5.33 -7.01
C SER A 31 -3.97 -5.82 -7.83
N GLU A 32 -3.80 -6.03 -9.13
CA GLU A 32 -4.86 -6.51 -10.03
C GLU A 32 -5.36 -7.92 -9.69
N GLN A 33 -4.49 -8.80 -9.19
CA GLN A 33 -4.80 -10.22 -8.98
C GLN A 33 -5.22 -10.57 -7.55
N CYS A 34 -5.24 -9.63 -6.61
CA CYS A 34 -5.59 -9.94 -5.22
C CYS A 34 -7.10 -9.99 -5.00
N GLU A 35 -7.53 -10.79 -4.03
CA GLU A 35 -8.93 -10.84 -3.59
C GLU A 35 -9.24 -9.76 -2.54
N VAL A 36 -8.22 -9.37 -1.76
CA VAL A 36 -8.28 -8.34 -0.73
C VAL A 36 -7.06 -7.43 -0.86
N PHE A 37 -7.28 -6.12 -0.80
CA PHE A 37 -6.24 -5.09 -0.80
C PHE A 37 -6.40 -4.22 0.44
N ILE A 38 -5.37 -4.12 1.28
CA ILE A 38 -5.41 -3.33 2.51
C ILE A 38 -4.43 -2.16 2.39
N VAL A 39 -4.95 -0.93 2.43
CA VAL A 39 -4.16 0.29 2.58
C VAL A 39 -4.02 0.60 4.07
N ILE A 40 -2.80 0.81 4.53
CA ILE A 40 -2.51 1.07 5.95
C ILE A 40 -1.63 2.31 6.06
N GLY A 41 -2.14 3.37 6.71
CA GLY A 41 -1.35 4.55 7.06
C GLY A 41 -0.82 5.35 5.85
N SER A 42 -1.58 5.42 4.76
CA SER A 42 -1.24 6.20 3.57
C SER A 42 -2.35 7.18 3.23
N SER A 43 -2.00 8.42 2.90
CA SER A 43 -2.95 9.43 2.40
C SER A 43 -3.36 9.20 0.94
N LEU A 44 -2.68 8.29 0.23
CA LEU A 44 -2.92 7.96 -1.17
C LEU A 44 -2.87 9.19 -2.11
N VAL A 45 -1.86 10.06 -1.92
CA VAL A 45 -1.64 11.23 -2.79
C VAL A 45 -0.43 11.10 -3.72
N VAL A 46 0.54 10.24 -3.38
CA VAL A 46 1.80 10.11 -4.13
C VAL A 46 1.69 9.03 -5.21
N GLN A 47 1.84 9.45 -6.45
CA GLN A 47 1.85 8.55 -7.61
C GLN A 47 3.23 7.92 -7.83
N PRO A 48 3.31 6.70 -8.39
CA PRO A 48 2.21 5.86 -8.87
C PRO A 48 1.53 4.99 -7.79
N ALA A 49 2.05 4.96 -6.56
CA ALA A 49 1.58 4.05 -5.51
C ALA A 49 0.10 4.28 -5.14
N ALA A 50 -0.35 5.54 -5.14
CA ALA A 50 -1.74 5.91 -4.87
C ALA A 50 -2.76 5.32 -5.85
N TYR A 51 -2.33 4.84 -7.03
CA TYR A 51 -3.21 4.23 -8.01
C TYR A 51 -3.50 2.74 -7.77
N MET A 52 -2.65 2.06 -6.99
CA MET A 52 -2.75 0.61 -6.75
C MET A 52 -4.11 0.17 -6.16
N PRO A 53 -4.73 0.90 -5.21
CA PRO A 53 -6.07 0.56 -4.72
C PRO A 53 -7.14 0.53 -5.83
N MET A 54 -7.06 1.46 -6.79
CA MET A 54 -7.99 1.48 -7.92
C MET A 54 -7.76 0.28 -8.85
N VAL A 55 -6.50 -0.09 -9.09
CA VAL A 55 -6.15 -1.29 -9.86
C VAL A 55 -6.73 -2.54 -9.21
N ALA A 56 -6.60 -2.67 -7.88
CA ALA A 56 -7.18 -3.77 -7.14
C ALA A 56 -8.71 -3.80 -7.22
N LYS A 57 -9.38 -2.66 -7.06
CA LYS A 57 -10.84 -2.58 -7.24
C LYS A 57 -11.29 -3.00 -8.63
N ARG A 58 -10.55 -2.65 -9.68
CA ARG A 58 -10.84 -3.07 -11.06
C ARG A 58 -10.65 -4.57 -11.26
N GLY A 59 -9.69 -5.17 -10.56
CA GLY A 59 -9.49 -6.62 -10.48
C GLY A 59 -10.57 -7.37 -9.68
N GLY A 60 -11.51 -6.64 -9.04
CA GLY A 60 -12.58 -7.22 -8.24
C GLY A 60 -12.26 -7.38 -6.75
N ALA A 61 -11.11 -6.90 -6.30
CA ALA A 61 -10.69 -7.02 -4.91
C ALA A 61 -11.63 -6.26 -3.95
N LYS A 62 -11.71 -6.76 -2.71
CA LYS A 62 -12.21 -6.00 -1.57
C LYS A 62 -11.13 -5.05 -1.08
N LEU A 63 -11.43 -3.75 -1.09
CA LEU A 63 -10.52 -2.70 -0.63
C LEU A 63 -10.85 -2.31 0.80
N VAL A 64 -9.84 -2.40 1.67
CA VAL A 64 -9.90 -1.94 3.06
C VAL A 64 -8.92 -0.80 3.23
N ILE A 65 -9.36 0.31 3.84
CA ILE A 65 -8.49 1.44 4.18
C ILE A 65 -8.45 1.60 5.69
N ILE A 66 -7.24 1.58 6.26
CA ILE A 66 -6.98 1.79 7.68
C ILE A 66 -6.11 3.03 7.80
N ASN A 67 -6.71 4.13 8.25
CA ASN A 67 -5.98 5.38 8.45
C ASN A 67 -6.62 6.19 9.59
N ARG A 68 -5.91 7.20 10.10
CA ARG A 68 -6.49 8.12 11.11
C ARG A 68 -7.35 9.19 10.47
N ASP A 69 -6.93 9.65 9.29
CA ASP A 69 -7.54 10.73 8.54
C ASP A 69 -8.06 10.19 7.20
N GLU A 70 -8.99 10.93 6.59
CA GLU A 70 -9.56 10.61 5.28
C GLU A 70 -8.49 10.50 4.18
N THR A 71 -8.76 9.68 3.18
CA THR A 71 -7.89 9.51 2.01
C THR A 71 -8.59 9.87 0.70
N SER A 72 -7.81 10.14 -0.34
CA SER A 72 -8.32 10.42 -1.69
C SER A 72 -9.15 9.26 -2.27
N CYS A 73 -9.01 8.04 -1.74
CA CYS A 73 -9.63 6.83 -2.26
C CYS A 73 -10.71 6.23 -1.35
N ASP A 74 -11.14 6.94 -0.30
CA ASP A 74 -12.14 6.43 0.65
C ASP A 74 -13.46 6.04 -0.05
N HIS A 75 -13.86 6.81 -1.06
CA HIS A 75 -15.03 6.53 -1.88
C HIS A 75 -14.98 5.20 -2.67
N LEU A 76 -13.79 4.60 -2.81
CA LEU A 76 -13.60 3.30 -3.47
C LEU A 76 -13.60 2.12 -2.48
N ALA A 77 -13.41 2.40 -1.18
CA ALA A 77 -13.20 1.37 -0.17
C ALA A 77 -14.49 0.63 0.16
N ASP A 78 -14.39 -0.69 0.32
CA ASP A 78 -15.49 -1.51 0.86
C ASP A 78 -15.57 -1.35 2.38
N ILE A 79 -14.43 -1.13 3.05
CA ILE A 79 -14.33 -0.94 4.50
C ILE A 79 -13.34 0.18 4.80
N ILE A 80 -13.75 1.13 5.65
CA ILE A 80 -12.88 2.18 6.19
C ILE A 80 -12.79 2.00 7.70
N VAL A 81 -11.57 1.97 8.23
CA VAL A 81 -11.31 1.92 9.67
C VAL A 81 -10.53 3.15 10.08
N ASN A 82 -11.20 4.06 10.78
CA ASN A 82 -10.61 5.28 11.32
C ASN A 82 -9.88 4.96 12.63
N GLY A 83 -8.56 4.78 12.57
CA GLY A 83 -7.77 4.37 13.73
C GLY A 83 -6.28 4.25 13.49
N SER A 84 -5.53 3.97 14.55
CA SER A 84 -4.09 3.73 14.44
C SER A 84 -3.80 2.38 13.80
N ALA A 85 -2.96 2.35 12.77
CA ALA A 85 -2.53 1.12 12.08
C ALA A 85 -2.12 0.00 13.04
N GLY A 86 -1.26 0.30 14.03
CA GLY A 86 -0.75 -0.70 14.96
C GLY A 86 -1.83 -1.41 15.78
N ALA A 87 -2.68 -0.65 16.48
CA ALA A 87 -3.76 -1.23 17.29
C ALA A 87 -4.78 -1.98 16.43
N THR A 88 -5.18 -1.40 15.30
CA THR A 88 -6.16 -2.03 14.39
C THR A 88 -5.64 -3.34 13.81
N MET A 89 -4.40 -3.35 13.29
CA MET A 89 -3.84 -4.57 12.71
C MET A 89 -3.55 -5.64 13.75
N ALA A 90 -3.14 -5.26 14.97
CA ALA A 90 -2.98 -6.21 16.06
C ALA A 90 -4.29 -6.94 16.38
N ALA A 91 -5.41 -6.21 16.48
CA ALA A 91 -6.73 -6.79 16.69
C ALA A 91 -7.17 -7.69 15.53
N ILE A 92 -6.98 -7.25 14.28
CA ILE A 92 -7.31 -8.05 13.08
C ILE A 92 -6.54 -9.36 13.06
N VAL A 93 -5.23 -9.33 13.31
CA VAL A 93 -4.40 -10.54 13.31
C VAL A 93 -4.86 -11.52 14.39
N GLU A 94 -5.22 -11.04 15.57
CA GLU A 94 -5.72 -11.90 16.65
C GLU A 94 -7.06 -12.56 16.27
N MET A 95 -8.01 -11.79 15.71
CA MET A 95 -9.29 -12.32 15.26
C MET A 95 -9.13 -13.37 14.14
N VAL A 96 -8.22 -13.13 13.19
CA VAL A 96 -7.94 -14.09 12.10
C VAL A 96 -7.36 -15.38 12.65
N LYS A 97 -6.40 -15.31 13.59
CA LYS A 97 -5.84 -16.50 14.25
C LYS A 97 -6.91 -17.34 14.95
N GLN A 98 -7.84 -16.69 15.66
CA GLN A 98 -8.93 -17.35 16.35
C GLN A 98 -9.95 -17.98 15.39
N SER A 99 -10.09 -17.44 14.17
CA SER A 99 -10.99 -17.98 13.14
C SER A 99 -10.38 -19.13 12.33
N MET A 100 -9.07 -19.34 12.45
CA MET A 100 -8.32 -20.38 11.74
C MET A 100 -8.00 -21.61 12.61
N GLY A 101 -8.23 -21.54 13.92
CA GLY A 101 -8.14 -22.66 14.86
C GLY A 101 -9.49 -23.33 15.05
#